data_AF-A0A428MIM7-F1
#
_entry.id   AF-A0A428MIM7-F1
#
_cell.length_a   1.000
_cell.length_b   1.000
_cell.length_c   1.000
_cell.angle_alpha   90.00
_cell.angle_beta   90.00
_cell.angle_gamma   90.00
#
_symmetry.space_group_name_H-M   'P 1'
#
loop_
_entity.id
_entity.type
_entity.pdbx_description
1 polymer ?
#
loop_
_entity_poly.entity_id
_entity_poly.type
_entity_poly.pdbx_seq_one_letter_code
_entity_poly.pdbx_strand_id
1 'polypeptide(L)'
;MSTKFMVNARAHGPGRGGNFWSQATVSFTESGVLSMRLRYKRAVVTFVLAYVAITIVATAFSIAIEVYGHFPQVSGSDFPPPAYLFAERFLPFLNLAVWMVFGWLYFRRRVESEGRLALRGEALALGVFWLAAAVVVDYVCFVRIKNPISLNPHDFYIGQFPWIYLIYVTVLFAPLCSVMLMRGTSKD
;
A
#
# COMPACT_ATOMS: atom_id res chain seq x y z
N MET A 1 -29.55 -28.07 -9.86
CA MET A 1 -28.07 -28.13 -9.89
C MET A 1 -27.69 -29.57 -9.53
N SER A 2 -27.33 -30.39 -10.52
CA SER A 2 -27.05 -31.82 -10.34
C SER A 2 -25.73 -32.12 -11.02
N THR A 3 -24.71 -32.44 -10.22
CA THR A 3 -23.39 -32.84 -10.73
C THR A 3 -23.19 -34.30 -10.36
N LYS A 4 -23.27 -35.17 -11.37
CA LYS A 4 -22.99 -36.60 -11.29
C LYS A 4 -21.51 -36.82 -11.01
N PHE A 5 -21.21 -37.53 -9.93
CA PHE A 5 -19.91 -38.20 -9.73
C PHE A 5 -19.94 -39.54 -10.47
N MET A 6 -18.97 -39.75 -11.37
CA MET A 6 -18.76 -41.01 -12.06
C MET A 6 -17.39 -41.53 -11.62
N VAL A 7 -17.38 -42.44 -10.64
CA VAL A 7 -16.16 -43.12 -10.17
C VAL A 7 -15.98 -44.38 -11.03
N ASN A 8 -14.96 -44.37 -11.87
CA ASN A 8 -14.55 -45.52 -12.66
C ASN A 8 -13.65 -46.41 -11.78
N ALA A 9 -14.23 -47.41 -11.12
CA ALA A 9 -13.48 -48.39 -10.36
C ALA A 9 -13.08 -49.56 -11.26
N ARG A 10 -11.79 -49.67 -11.58
CA ARG A 10 -11.20 -50.84 -12.24
C ARG A 10 -9.95 -51.27 -11.47
N ALA A 11 -10.00 -52.43 -10.83
CA ALA A 11 -8.89 -53.38 -10.60
C ALA A 11 -9.46 -54.60 -9.83
N HIS A 12 -9.47 -55.80 -10.39
CA HIS A 12 -8.37 -56.78 -10.42
C HIS A 12 -7.80 -57.16 -9.04
N GLY A 13 -8.14 -58.39 -8.61
CA GLY A 13 -7.20 -59.36 -8.02
C GLY A 13 -6.92 -59.24 -6.50
N PRO A 14 -7.15 -60.31 -5.70
CA PRO A 14 -6.89 -60.32 -4.28
C PRO A 14 -5.43 -60.76 -4.00
N GLY A 15 -4.68 -59.98 -3.22
CA GLY A 15 -3.29 -60.33 -2.93
C GLY A 15 -2.68 -59.57 -1.76
N ARG A 16 -2.60 -60.29 -0.63
CA ARG A 16 -1.64 -60.16 0.49
C ARG A 16 -1.66 -58.90 1.36
N GLY A 17 -1.63 -59.19 2.66
CA GLY A 17 -1.65 -58.25 3.76
C GLY A 17 -0.58 -57.18 3.69
N GLY A 18 -1.02 -55.95 3.95
CA GLY A 18 -0.22 -54.76 4.11
C GLY A 18 -1.09 -53.66 4.71
N ASN A 19 -0.91 -53.42 6.00
CA ASN A 19 -0.93 -52.10 6.65
C ASN A 19 -2.08 -51.17 6.22
N PHE A 20 -3.27 -51.40 6.76
CA PHE A 20 -4.51 -50.63 6.50
C PHE A 20 -4.41 -49.12 6.82
N TRP A 21 -3.39 -48.66 7.55
CA TRP A 21 -3.32 -47.29 8.09
C TRP A 21 -2.26 -46.37 7.43
N SER A 22 -1.74 -46.67 6.24
CA SER A 22 -0.66 -45.87 5.63
C SER A 22 -0.99 -45.21 4.28
N GLN A 23 -2.25 -44.88 4.01
CA GLN A 23 -2.65 -44.12 2.81
C GLN A 23 -3.81 -43.17 3.11
N ALA A 24 -3.61 -42.26 4.05
CA ALA A 24 -4.35 -41.00 4.09
C ALA A 24 -3.35 -39.86 3.91
N THR A 25 -2.64 -39.90 2.78
CA THR A 25 -1.88 -38.74 2.30
C THR A 25 -2.93 -37.73 1.87
N VAL A 26 -3.37 -36.90 2.83
CA VAL A 26 -4.16 -35.71 2.55
C VAL A 26 -3.26 -34.82 1.70
N SER A 27 -3.39 -34.93 0.40
CA SER A 27 -2.84 -33.97 -0.55
C SER A 27 -3.62 -32.67 -0.32
N PHE A 28 -3.12 -31.86 0.61
CA PHE A 28 -3.51 -30.47 0.77
C PHE A 28 -2.99 -29.76 -0.48
N THR A 29 -3.80 -29.77 -1.53
CA THR A 29 -3.56 -28.92 -2.70
C THR A 29 -3.66 -27.49 -2.19
N GLU A 30 -2.51 -26.86 -1.93
CA GLU A 30 -2.38 -25.40 -1.77
C GLU A 30 -2.73 -24.71 -3.10
N SER A 31 -3.98 -24.87 -3.54
CA SER A 31 -4.55 -24.09 -4.63
C SER A 31 -4.83 -22.70 -4.09
N GLY A 32 -3.80 -21.85 -4.06
CA GLY A 32 -3.98 -20.48 -3.61
C GLY A 32 -2.72 -19.67 -3.34
N VAL A 33 -1.51 -20.18 -3.56
CA VAL A 33 -0.34 -19.30 -3.62
C VAL A 33 -0.44 -18.54 -4.95
N LEU A 34 -1.22 -17.46 -4.95
CA LEU A 34 -1.08 -16.37 -5.90
C LEU A 34 0.42 -16.10 -5.97
N SER A 35 1.04 -16.50 -7.07
CA SER A 35 2.41 -16.14 -7.41
C SER A 35 2.46 -14.62 -7.58
N MET A 36 2.42 -13.89 -6.47
CA MET A 36 2.53 -12.44 -6.40
C MET A 36 3.98 -12.11 -6.72
N ARG A 37 4.24 -11.83 -8.00
CA ARG A 37 5.55 -11.36 -8.46
C ARG A 37 5.70 -9.87 -8.17
N LEU A 38 5.68 -9.51 -6.88
CA LEU A 38 6.01 -8.15 -6.46
C LEU A 38 7.47 -7.88 -6.83
N ARG A 39 7.71 -6.86 -7.67
CA ARG A 39 9.07 -6.51 -8.07
C ARG A 39 9.68 -5.60 -7.01
N TYR A 40 10.17 -6.20 -5.93
CA TYR A 40 10.72 -5.50 -4.76
C TYR A 40 11.66 -4.33 -5.14
N LYS A 41 12.61 -4.54 -6.07
CA LYS A 41 13.50 -3.46 -6.53
C LYS A 41 12.76 -2.24 -7.06
N ARG A 42 11.74 -2.44 -7.90
CA ARG A 42 10.93 -1.34 -8.43
C ARG A 42 10.01 -0.77 -7.37
N ALA A 43 9.39 -1.62 -6.56
CA ALA A 43 8.49 -1.21 -5.48
C ALA A 43 9.21 -0.28 -4.48
N VAL A 44 10.45 -0.59 -4.10
CA VAL A 44 11.26 0.23 -3.21
C VAL A 44 11.71 1.53 -3.89
N VAL A 45 12.19 1.48 -5.13
CA VAL A 45 12.59 2.72 -5.85
C VAL A 45 11.40 3.66 -6.03
N THR A 46 10.25 3.13 -6.45
CA THR A 46 9.02 3.92 -6.58
C THR A 46 8.56 4.47 -5.24
N PHE A 47 8.65 3.68 -4.16
CA PHE A 47 8.35 4.13 -2.80
C PHE A 47 9.24 5.31 -2.38
N VAL A 48 10.56 5.20 -2.54
CA VAL A 48 11.50 6.27 -2.16
C VAL A 48 11.24 7.53 -2.98
N LEU A 49 11.04 7.40 -4.29
CA LEU A 49 10.72 8.54 -5.14
C LEU A 49 9.39 9.21 -4.77
N ALA A 50 8.36 8.40 -4.48
CA ALA A 50 7.06 8.91 -4.03
C ALA A 50 7.18 9.61 -2.68
N TYR A 51 7.94 9.04 -1.74
CA TYR A 51 8.18 9.61 -0.42
C TYR A 51 8.88 10.97 -0.52
N VAL A 52 9.96 11.07 -1.30
CA VAL A 52 10.65 12.34 -1.54
C VAL A 52 9.72 13.36 -2.21
N ALA A 53 8.94 12.94 -3.21
CA ALA A 53 8.01 13.82 -3.90
C ALA A 53 6.93 14.37 -2.96
N ILE A 54 6.33 13.53 -2.11
CA ILE A 54 5.31 14.01 -1.16
C ILE A 54 5.91 14.92 -0.11
N THR A 55 7.13 14.67 0.38
CA THR A 55 7.82 15.59 1.29
C THR A 55 7.98 16.97 0.65
N ILE A 56 8.48 17.03 -0.60
CA ILE A 56 8.64 18.31 -1.31
C ILE A 56 7.29 19.02 -1.48
N VAL A 57 6.26 18.32 -1.94
CA VAL A 57 4.93 18.89 -2.17
C VAL A 57 4.29 19.38 -0.86
N ALA A 58 4.38 18.59 0.21
CA ALA A 58 3.84 18.94 1.53
C ALA A 58 4.55 20.17 2.14
N THR A 59 5.88 20.22 2.05
CA THR A 59 6.67 21.36 2.53
C THR A 59 6.38 22.61 1.71
N ALA A 60 6.37 22.51 0.38
CA ALA A 60 6.04 23.64 -0.49
C ALA A 60 4.62 24.18 -0.23
N PHE A 61 3.65 23.28 -0.03
CA PHE A 61 2.27 23.65 0.30
C PHE A 61 2.16 24.34 1.67
N SER A 62 2.88 23.85 2.67
CA SER A 62 2.92 24.45 4.02
C SER A 62 3.52 25.86 3.98
N ILE A 63 4.64 26.04 3.25
CA ILE A 63 5.27 27.35 3.06
C ILE A 63 4.33 28.31 2.31
N ALA A 64 3.65 27.83 1.26
CA ALA A 64 2.69 28.66 0.53
C ALA A 64 1.55 29.15 1.44
N ILE A 65 0.99 28.27 2.28
CA ILE A 65 -0.04 28.65 3.25
C ILE A 65 0.49 29.70 4.23
N GLU A 66 1.73 29.56 4.71
CA GLU A 66 2.33 30.53 5.62
C GLU A 66 2.48 31.90 4.96
N VAL A 67 3.01 31.94 3.73
CA VAL A 67 3.25 33.19 2.98
C VAL A 67 1.95 33.90 2.60
N TYR A 68 0.92 33.16 2.18
CA TYR A 68 -0.34 33.77 1.71
C TYR A 68 -1.40 33.93 2.80
N GLY A 69 -1.34 33.12 3.86
CA GLY A 69 -2.40 32.97 4.85
C GLY A 69 -2.47 34.08 5.90
N HIS A 70 -1.53 35.03 5.93
CA HIS A 70 -1.44 36.07 6.98
C HIS A 70 -1.60 35.50 8.41
N PHE A 71 -1.12 34.27 8.64
CA PHE A 71 -1.22 33.66 9.96
C PHE A 71 -0.31 34.44 10.93
N PRO A 72 -0.76 34.66 12.17
CA PRO A 72 0.07 35.31 13.17
C PRO A 72 1.36 34.51 13.36
N GLN A 73 2.49 35.17 13.18
CA GLN A 73 3.82 34.63 13.44
C GLN A 73 3.92 34.38 14.96
N VAL A 74 3.82 33.12 15.38
CA VAL A 74 3.99 32.74 16.78
C VAL A 74 5.47 32.86 17.13
N SER A 75 5.80 33.92 17.86
CA SER A 75 7.11 34.13 18.49
C SER A 75 7.13 33.38 19.82
N GLY A 76 7.30 32.06 19.75
CA GLY A 76 7.32 31.19 20.93
C GLY A 76 7.47 29.72 20.55
N SER A 77 7.95 28.92 21.50
CA SER A 77 8.19 27.46 21.39
C SER A 77 6.93 26.60 21.17
N ASP A 78 5.82 27.21 20.76
CA ASP A 78 4.54 26.53 20.55
C ASP A 78 4.57 25.82 19.19
N PHE A 79 4.99 24.57 19.23
CA PHE A 79 4.94 23.64 18.11
C PHE A 79 3.72 22.72 18.26
N PRO A 80 2.89 22.53 17.21
CA PRO A 80 3.05 23.01 15.83
C PRO A 80 2.42 24.39 15.57
N PRO A 81 2.98 25.18 14.63
CA PRO A 81 2.44 26.50 14.26
C PRO A 81 1.04 26.42 13.60
N PRO A 82 0.20 27.48 13.71
CA PRO A 82 -1.17 27.47 13.20
C PRO A 82 -1.30 27.17 11.69
N ALA A 83 -0.35 27.65 10.89
CA ALA A 83 -0.29 27.39 9.45
C ALA A 83 -0.09 25.88 9.15
N TYR A 84 0.67 25.18 9.99
CA TYR A 84 0.90 23.74 9.86
C TYR A 84 -0.39 22.95 10.17
N LEU A 85 -1.11 23.29 11.23
CA LEU A 85 -2.39 22.64 11.58
C LEU A 85 -3.45 22.81 10.47
N PHE A 86 -3.38 23.89 9.71
CA PHE A 86 -4.24 24.09 8.54
C PHE A 86 -3.77 23.24 7.34
N ALA A 87 -2.47 23.24 7.06
CA ALA A 87 -1.88 22.46 5.98
C ALA A 87 -2.10 20.94 6.17
N GLU A 88 -2.04 20.45 7.40
CA GLU A 88 -2.25 19.05 7.77
C GLU A 88 -3.55 18.46 7.21
N ARG A 89 -4.62 19.27 7.14
CA ARG A 89 -5.93 18.85 6.63
C ARG A 89 -5.91 18.45 5.16
N PHE A 90 -4.97 19.01 4.40
CA PHE A 90 -4.81 18.76 2.97
C PHE A 90 -3.78 17.68 2.67
N LEU A 91 -2.93 17.31 3.66
CA LEU A 91 -1.89 16.29 3.48
C LEU A 91 -2.44 14.93 3.01
N PRO A 92 -3.59 14.42 3.48
CA PRO A 92 -4.15 13.17 2.96
C PRO A 92 -4.47 13.24 1.47
N PHE A 93 -4.98 14.37 0.98
CA PHE A 93 -5.34 14.55 -0.43
C PHE A 93 -4.09 14.65 -1.32
N LEU A 94 -3.07 15.39 -0.85
CA LEU A 94 -1.77 15.47 -1.53
C LEU A 94 -1.09 14.10 -1.59
N ASN A 95 -1.11 13.36 -0.47
CA ASN A 95 -0.63 11.99 -0.42
C ASN A 95 -1.37 11.12 -1.42
N LEU A 96 -2.69 11.10 -1.38
CA LEU A 96 -3.49 10.30 -2.32
C LEU A 96 -3.11 10.60 -3.78
N ALA A 97 -3.01 11.87 -4.16
CA ALA A 97 -2.65 12.26 -5.51
C ALA A 97 -1.25 11.77 -5.90
N VAL A 98 -0.24 12.00 -5.05
CA VAL A 98 1.16 11.58 -5.32
C VAL A 98 1.25 10.05 -5.38
N TRP A 99 0.75 9.33 -4.38
CA TRP A 99 0.78 7.87 -4.35
C TRP A 99 0.02 7.26 -5.52
N MET A 100 -1.08 7.87 -5.97
CA MET A 100 -1.80 7.42 -7.17
C MET A 100 -0.99 7.62 -8.45
N VAL A 101 -0.28 8.75 -8.60
CA VAL A 101 0.59 9.01 -9.76
C VAL A 101 1.74 8.00 -9.79
N PHE A 102 2.38 7.73 -8.65
CA PHE A 102 3.48 6.77 -8.58
C PHE A 102 3.01 5.31 -8.73
N GLY A 103 1.83 4.97 -8.19
CA GLY A 103 1.17 3.70 -8.46
C GLY A 103 0.86 3.52 -9.96
N TRP A 104 0.40 4.59 -10.62
CA TRP A 104 0.19 4.59 -12.06
C TRP A 104 1.52 4.37 -12.81
N LEU A 105 2.59 5.08 -12.46
CA LEU A 105 3.90 4.87 -13.08
C LEU A 105 4.45 3.45 -12.90
N TYR A 106 4.20 2.81 -11.73
CA TYR A 106 4.62 1.44 -11.47
C TYR A 106 3.89 0.43 -12.39
N PHE A 107 2.57 0.58 -12.55
CA PHE A 107 1.74 -0.35 -13.32
C PHE A 107 1.61 -0.03 -14.81
N ARG A 108 2.04 1.16 -15.28
CA ARG A 108 1.72 1.69 -16.63
C ARG A 108 2.12 0.74 -17.75
N ARG A 109 3.33 0.16 -17.65
CA ARG A 109 3.85 -0.75 -18.67
C ARG A 109 3.28 -2.17 -18.59
N ARG A 110 2.56 -2.50 -17.51
CA ARG A 110 2.07 -3.87 -17.22
C ARG A 110 0.58 -4.02 -17.45
N VAL A 111 -0.20 -2.97 -17.23
CA VAL A 111 -1.64 -3.01 -17.53
C VAL A 111 -1.89 -3.31 -19.01
N GLU A 112 -1.01 -2.85 -19.90
CA GLU A 112 -1.07 -3.14 -21.34
C GLU A 112 -0.79 -4.62 -21.66
N SER A 113 0.02 -5.33 -20.86
CA SER A 113 0.45 -6.71 -21.14
C SER A 113 -0.32 -7.79 -20.39
N GLU A 114 -0.68 -7.55 -19.12
CA GLU A 114 -1.24 -8.56 -18.21
C GLU A 114 -2.73 -8.33 -17.90
N GLY A 115 -3.27 -7.15 -18.25
CA GLY A 115 -4.66 -6.79 -17.99
C GLY A 115 -4.93 -6.39 -16.53
N ARG A 116 -5.99 -5.59 -16.32
CA ARG A 116 -6.29 -4.98 -15.02
C ARG A 116 -6.64 -6.00 -13.92
N LEU A 117 -7.39 -7.04 -14.26
CA LEU A 117 -7.94 -7.97 -13.28
C LEU A 117 -6.85 -8.80 -12.61
N ALA A 118 -5.83 -9.20 -13.38
CA ALA A 118 -4.66 -9.92 -12.88
C ALA A 118 -3.81 -9.08 -11.92
N LEU A 119 -3.75 -7.77 -12.12
CA LEU A 119 -2.90 -6.85 -11.34
C LEU A 119 -3.53 -6.38 -10.01
N ARG A 120 -4.80 -6.68 -9.74
CA ARG A 120 -5.48 -6.25 -8.49
C ARG A 120 -4.82 -6.84 -7.24
N GLY A 121 -4.44 -8.12 -7.31
CA GLY A 121 -3.74 -8.79 -6.20
C GLY A 121 -2.35 -8.20 -5.96
N GLU A 122 -1.59 -7.93 -7.03
CA GLU A 122 -0.28 -7.27 -6.92
C GLU A 122 -0.41 -5.83 -6.40
N ALA A 123 -1.44 -5.08 -6.80
CA ALA A 123 -1.70 -3.73 -6.33
C ALA A 123 -1.99 -3.68 -4.82
N LEU A 124 -2.78 -4.62 -4.30
CA LEU A 124 -3.01 -4.72 -2.85
C LEU A 124 -1.73 -5.07 -2.10
N ALA A 125 -0.95 -6.04 -2.59
CA ALA A 125 0.33 -6.39 -1.97
C ALA A 125 1.32 -5.22 -1.99
N LEU A 126 1.34 -4.44 -3.09
CA LEU A 126 2.14 -3.24 -3.19
C LEU A 126 1.68 -2.16 -2.20
N GLY A 127 0.38 -1.95 -2.07
CA GLY A 127 -0.20 -1.00 -1.11
C GLY A 127 0.13 -1.37 0.34
N VAL A 128 0.00 -2.65 0.71
CA VAL A 128 0.38 -3.15 2.04
C VAL A 128 1.87 -2.96 2.29
N PHE A 129 2.72 -3.27 1.29
CA PHE A 129 4.16 -3.08 1.39
C PHE A 129 4.54 -1.61 1.57
N TRP A 130 3.95 -0.70 0.78
CA TRP A 130 4.18 0.73 0.89
C TRP A 130 3.66 1.29 2.20
N LEU A 131 2.50 0.84 2.68
CA LEU A 131 1.97 1.24 3.98
C LEU A 131 2.92 0.83 5.10
N ALA A 132 3.34 -0.43 5.13
CA ALA A 132 4.26 -0.93 6.15
C ALA A 132 5.59 -0.16 6.13
N ALA A 133 6.13 0.12 4.94
CA ALA A 133 7.33 0.93 4.79
C ALA A 133 7.12 2.38 5.26
N ALA A 134 5.98 3.01 4.91
CA ALA A 134 5.66 4.38 5.32
C ALA A 134 5.57 4.50 6.84
N VAL A 135 4.84 3.61 7.51
CA VAL A 135 4.71 3.63 8.98
C VAL A 135 6.08 3.48 9.66
N VAL A 136 6.93 2.57 9.17
CA VAL A 136 8.28 2.37 9.72
C VAL A 136 9.16 3.60 9.50
N VAL A 137 9.16 4.16 8.28
CA VAL A 137 9.96 5.34 7.95
C VAL A 137 9.49 6.54 8.76
N ASP A 138 8.19 6.78 8.87
CA ASP A 138 7.63 7.91 9.62
C ASP A 138 7.96 7.78 11.12
N TYR A 139 7.84 6.59 11.69
CA TYR A 139 8.26 6.34 13.07
C TYR A 139 9.76 6.61 13.28
N VAL A 140 10.62 6.14 12.36
CA VAL A 140 12.07 6.37 12.50
C VAL A 140 12.41 7.85 12.33
N CYS A 141 11.85 8.51 11.32
CA CYS A 141 12.16 9.90 10.98
C CYS A 141 11.61 10.92 11.98
N PHE A 142 10.37 10.75 12.45
CA PHE A 142 9.69 11.74 13.29
C PHE A 142 9.72 11.42 14.78
N VAL A 143 9.74 10.13 15.15
CA VAL A 143 9.72 9.71 16.56
C VAL A 143 11.13 9.37 17.06
N ARG A 144 11.90 8.57 16.31
CA ARG A 144 13.18 8.04 16.81
C ARG A 144 14.33 9.03 16.67
N ILE A 145 14.39 9.76 15.56
CA ILE A 145 15.42 10.76 15.30
C ILE A 145 15.01 12.08 15.96
N LYS A 146 15.82 12.53 16.93
CA LYS A 146 15.62 13.82 17.61
C LYS A 146 15.99 14.96 16.67
N ASN A 147 15.01 15.38 15.87
CA ASN A 147 15.06 16.59 15.04
C ASN A 147 14.30 17.74 15.74
N PRO A 148 14.45 19.00 15.31
CA PRO A 148 13.64 20.13 15.81
C PRO A 148 12.12 19.98 15.57
N ILE A 149 11.70 18.95 14.83
CA ILE A 149 10.31 18.55 14.53
C ILE A 149 9.98 17.18 15.19
N SER A 150 10.83 16.70 16.10
CA SER A 150 10.63 15.41 16.76
C SER A 150 9.42 15.48 17.69
N LEU A 151 8.44 14.63 17.42
CA LEU A 151 7.21 14.52 18.20
C LEU A 151 7.27 13.26 19.05
N ASN A 152 6.67 13.32 20.24
CA ASN A 152 6.43 12.12 21.03
C ASN A 152 5.52 11.18 20.21
N PRO A 153 5.60 9.84 20.32
CA PRO A 153 4.72 8.94 19.57
C PRO A 153 3.23 9.25 19.81
N HIS A 154 2.90 9.68 21.03
CA HIS A 154 1.57 10.14 21.38
C HIS A 154 1.15 11.35 20.52
N ASP A 155 1.98 12.37 20.42
CA ASP A 155 1.63 13.59 19.68
C ASP A 155 1.60 13.34 18.16
N PHE A 156 2.43 12.43 17.66
CA PHE A 156 2.41 12.05 16.25
C PHE A 156 1.15 11.26 15.88
N TYR A 157 0.77 10.24 16.64
CA TYR A 157 -0.38 9.40 16.28
C TYR A 157 -1.71 9.96 16.77
N ILE A 158 -1.77 10.50 17.99
CA ILE A 158 -3.00 11.01 18.61
C ILE A 158 -3.18 12.50 18.32
N GLY A 159 -2.10 13.28 18.34
CA GLY A 159 -2.16 14.73 18.04
C GLY A 159 -2.53 15.03 16.59
N GLN A 160 -2.09 14.20 15.64
CA GLN A 160 -2.42 14.36 14.21
C GLN A 160 -3.71 13.62 13.80
N PHE A 161 -4.49 13.13 14.76
CA PHE A 161 -5.77 12.52 14.46
C PHE A 161 -6.73 13.56 13.84
N PRO A 162 -7.48 13.23 12.77
CA PRO A 162 -7.54 11.95 12.04
C PRO A 162 -6.61 11.87 10.81
N TRP A 163 -5.87 12.94 10.51
CA TRP A 163 -5.21 13.16 9.23
C TRP A 163 -4.12 12.13 8.92
N ILE A 164 -3.28 11.77 9.89
CA ILE A 164 -2.22 10.78 9.68
C ILE A 164 -2.76 9.40 9.31
N TYR A 165 -3.89 9.00 9.90
CA TYR A 165 -4.56 7.74 9.56
C TYR A 165 -5.15 7.77 8.16
N LEU A 166 -5.69 8.91 7.73
CA LEU A 166 -6.16 9.08 6.35
C LEU A 166 -4.97 8.98 5.37
N ILE A 167 -3.79 9.49 5.72
CA ILE A 167 -2.58 9.29 4.90
C ILE A 167 -2.29 7.79 4.77
N TYR A 168 -2.28 7.02 5.85
CA TYR A 168 -2.06 5.57 5.76
C TYR A 168 -3.10 4.84 4.90
N VAL A 169 -4.38 5.20 5.02
CA VAL A 169 -5.44 4.65 4.16
C VAL A 169 -5.17 5.02 2.69
N THR A 170 -4.78 6.25 2.40
CA THR A 170 -4.48 6.68 1.03
C THR A 170 -3.27 5.96 0.44
N VAL A 171 -2.20 5.73 1.21
CA VAL A 171 -1.03 4.93 0.77
C VAL A 171 -1.44 3.50 0.42
N LEU A 172 -2.31 2.88 1.23
CA LEU A 172 -2.79 1.52 1.03
C LEU A 172 -3.65 1.39 -0.24
N PHE A 173 -4.59 2.32 -0.44
CA PHE A 173 -5.55 2.25 -1.55
C PHE A 173 -5.04 2.86 -2.85
N ALA A 174 -4.04 3.73 -2.81
CA ALA A 174 -3.54 4.43 -4.00
C ALA A 174 -3.14 3.47 -5.14
N PRO A 175 -2.35 2.40 -4.93
CA PRO A 175 -2.02 1.46 -6.00
C PRO A 175 -3.25 0.79 -6.63
N LEU A 176 -4.26 0.47 -5.81
CA LEU A 176 -5.51 -0.12 -6.28
C LEU A 176 -6.30 0.88 -7.13
N CYS A 177 -6.42 2.13 -6.66
CA CYS A 177 -7.06 3.21 -7.41
C CYS A 177 -6.35 3.48 -8.74
N SER A 178 -5.01 3.47 -8.77
CA SER A 178 -4.23 3.65 -9.99
C SER A 178 -4.54 2.58 -11.03
N VAL A 179 -4.57 1.31 -10.65
CA VAL A 179 -4.88 0.20 -11.57
C VAL A 179 -6.33 0.26 -12.06
N MET A 180 -7.28 0.67 -11.21
CA MET A 180 -8.68 0.84 -11.59
C MET A 180 -8.88 1.94 -12.64
N LEU A 181 -8.18 3.07 -12.48
CA LEU A 181 -8.29 4.22 -13.39
C LEU A 181 -7.58 4.01 -14.73
N MET A 182 -6.62 3.10 -14.80
CA MET A 182 -5.95 2.78 -16.06
C MET A 182 -6.91 2.10 -17.03
N ARG A 183 -7.16 2.72 -18.19
CA ARG A 183 -7.86 2.06 -19.28
C ARG A 183 -6.92 1.06 -19.95
N GLY A 184 -7.26 -0.22 -19.90
CA GLY A 184 -6.67 -1.20 -20.80
C GLY A 184 -7.14 -0.85 -22.21
N THR A 185 -6.23 -0.45 -23.08
CA THR A 185 -6.52 -0.34 -24.50
C THR A 185 -6.72 -1.76 -25.02
N SER A 186 -7.96 -2.19 -25.24
CA SER A 186 -8.21 -3.28 -26.19
C SER A 186 -7.65 -2.78 -27.52
N LYS A 187 -6.55 -3.38 -27.97
CA LYS A 187 -6.22 -3.34 -29.39
C LYS A 187 -7.22 -4.29 -30.05
N ASP A 188 -8.26 -3.71 -30.63
CA ASP A 188 -9.06 -4.35 -31.66
C ASP A 188 -8.26 -4.43 -32.98
#